data_AF-A0A2N0EWL8-F1
#
_entry.id   AF-A0A2N0EWL8-F1
#
_cell.length_a   1.000
_cell.length_b   1.000
_cell.length_c   1.000
_cell.angle_alpha   90.00
_cell.angle_beta   90.00
_cell.angle_gamma   90.00
#
_symmetry.space_group_name_H-M   'P 1'
#
loop_
_entity.id
_entity.type
_entity.pdbx_description
1 polymer ?
#
loop_
_entity_poly.entity_id
_entity_poly.type
_entity_poly.pdbx_seq_one_letter_code
_entity_poly.pdbx_strand_id
1 'polypeptide(L)'
;MATKPQNCISESEARTMYNNWTSRAMSRSGGMGLGDARDVIFSIEELEEYIKYVKDNHTGLAKPGIRIYFAANGPQPDASTVFLTPTLGVNTNSPNNYAIDSYNRGGTGWPPNIF
;
A
#
# COMPACT_ATOMS: atom_id res chain seq x y z
N MET A 1 17.04 -20.25 -8.19
CA MET A 1 16.75 -18.96 -7.53
C MET A 1 15.88 -18.14 -8.46
N ALA A 2 14.87 -17.45 -7.95
CA ALA A 2 14.09 -16.51 -8.75
C ALA A 2 14.95 -15.31 -9.16
N THR A 3 14.74 -14.79 -10.37
CA THR A 3 15.40 -13.56 -10.83
C THR A 3 14.74 -12.35 -10.16
N LYS A 4 15.56 -11.36 -9.76
CA LYS A 4 15.07 -10.10 -9.19
C LYS A 4 14.17 -9.39 -10.22
N PRO A 5 12.92 -9.04 -9.89
CA PRO A 5 12.06 -8.27 -10.77
C PRO A 5 12.68 -6.92 -11.15
N GLN A 6 12.40 -6.45 -12.37
CA GLN A 6 12.98 -5.23 -12.94
C GLN A 6 12.76 -3.98 -12.08
N ASN A 7 11.58 -3.88 -11.44
CA ASN A 7 11.17 -2.69 -10.68
C ASN A 7 11.54 -2.76 -9.19
N CYS A 8 12.28 -3.78 -8.74
CA CYS A 8 12.74 -3.86 -7.37
C CYS A 8 13.89 -2.87 -7.11
N ILE A 9 13.70 -1.96 -6.17
CA ILE A 9 14.76 -1.04 -5.69
C ILE A 9 15.82 -1.78 -4.86
N SER A 10 16.88 -1.07 -4.48
CA SER A 10 17.87 -1.58 -3.54
C SER A 10 17.41 -1.40 -2.08
N GLU A 11 18.01 -2.15 -1.15
CA GLU A 11 17.73 -2.01 0.27
C GLU A 11 18.11 -0.62 0.82
N SER A 12 19.23 -0.07 0.36
CA SER A 12 19.69 1.27 0.75
C SER A 12 18.77 2.39 0.23
N GLU A 13 18.25 2.23 -0.98
CA GLU A 13 17.25 3.14 -1.55
C GLU A 13 15.94 3.09 -0.75
N ALA A 14 15.46 1.89 -0.38
CA ALA A 14 14.28 1.73 0.46
C ALA A 14 14.46 2.40 1.84
N ARG A 15 15.61 2.20 2.51
CA ARG A 15 15.92 2.88 3.78
C ARG A 15 15.98 4.40 3.65
N THR A 16 16.56 4.89 2.56
CA THR A 16 16.65 6.33 2.29
C THR A 16 15.25 6.93 2.14
N MET A 17 14.36 6.27 1.41
CA MET A 17 12.97 6.70 1.25
C MET A 17 12.22 6.72 2.60
N TYR A 18 12.39 5.69 3.42
CA TYR A 18 11.81 5.62 4.76
C TYR A 18 12.31 6.77 5.66
N ASN A 19 13.63 6.99 5.72
CA ASN A 19 14.23 8.05 6.53
C ASN A 19 13.81 9.47 6.09
N ASN A 20 13.64 9.68 4.78
CA ASN A 20 13.11 10.93 4.25
C ASN A 20 11.67 11.17 4.68
N TRP A 21 10.84 10.12 4.72
CA TRP A 21 9.46 10.19 5.22
C TRP A 21 9.42 10.50 6.72
N THR A 22 10.19 9.78 7.55
CA THR A 22 10.22 9.99 9.00
C THR A 22 10.70 11.40 9.36
N SER A 23 11.72 11.91 8.66
CA SER A 23 12.23 13.29 8.85
C SER A 23 11.17 14.34 8.53
N ARG A 24 10.37 14.13 7.47
CA ARG A 24 9.26 15.01 7.09
C ARG A 24 8.08 14.92 8.06
N ALA A 25 7.80 13.75 8.61
CA ALA A 25 6.74 13.57 9.61
C ALA A 25 7.09 14.27 10.94
N MET A 26 8.35 14.22 11.36
CA MET A 26 8.84 14.94 12.55
C MET A 26 8.74 16.46 12.39
N SER A 27 9.05 17.00 11.21
CA SER A 27 8.96 18.45 10.98
C SER A 27 7.51 18.97 10.90
N ARG A 28 6.55 18.15 10.46
CA ARG A 28 5.13 18.56 10.34
C ARG A 28 4.32 18.36 11.62
N SER A 29 4.68 17.42 12.48
CA SER A 29 3.88 17.07 13.66
C SER A 29 3.98 18.09 14.80
N GLY A 30 4.84 19.11 14.71
CA GLY A 30 4.94 20.18 15.72
C GLY A 30 5.20 19.66 17.15
N GLY A 31 5.71 18.43 17.30
CA GLY A 31 5.87 17.78 18.60
C GLY A 31 4.62 17.12 19.19
N MET A 32 3.49 17.02 18.46
CA MET A 32 2.24 16.47 19.00
C MET A 32 2.23 14.96 19.26
N GLY A 33 3.28 14.21 18.88
CA GLY A 33 3.47 12.82 19.31
C GLY A 33 2.42 11.81 18.84
N LEU A 34 1.42 12.22 18.05
CA LEU A 34 0.45 11.33 17.45
C LEU A 34 1.13 10.58 16.30
N GLY A 35 1.59 9.37 16.62
CA GLY A 35 2.26 8.47 15.69
C GLY A 35 1.25 7.92 14.70
N ASP A 36 1.11 8.60 13.57
CA ASP A 36 0.32 8.06 12.46
C ASP A 36 0.96 6.78 11.92
N ALA A 37 0.15 5.80 11.50
CA ALA A 37 0.66 4.54 10.95
C ALA A 37 1.52 4.82 9.70
N ARG A 38 2.77 4.33 9.69
CA ARG A 38 3.74 4.59 8.61
C ARG A 38 3.92 3.42 7.67
N ASP A 39 3.45 2.26 8.08
CA ASP A 39 3.55 1.01 7.38
C ASP A 39 2.28 0.18 7.65
N VAL A 40 1.90 -0.61 6.65
CA VAL A 40 0.82 -1.60 6.74
C VAL A 40 1.39 -2.90 6.23
N ILE A 41 1.18 -3.98 6.98
CA ILE A 41 1.74 -5.29 6.66
C ILE A 41 0.61 -6.17 6.11
N PHE A 42 0.91 -6.86 5.01
CA PHE A 42 0.07 -7.91 4.46
C PHE A 42 0.90 -9.19 4.42
N SER A 43 0.29 -10.34 4.69
CA SER A 43 0.96 -11.62 4.39
C SER A 43 1.08 -11.80 2.88
N ILE A 44 2.06 -12.61 2.44
CA ILE A 44 2.21 -12.92 1.01
C ILE A 44 0.98 -13.69 0.53
N GLU A 45 0.48 -14.61 1.35
CA GLU A 45 -0.67 -15.46 1.07
C GLU A 45 -1.94 -14.63 0.84
N GLU A 46 -2.20 -13.62 1.67
CA GLU A 46 -3.34 -12.70 1.49
C GLU A 46 -3.21 -11.87 0.22
N LEU A 47 -2.00 -11.41 -0.12
CA LEU A 47 -1.77 -10.67 -1.36
C LEU A 47 -1.95 -11.57 -2.58
N GLU A 48 -1.49 -12.82 -2.54
CA GLU A 48 -1.69 -13.79 -3.61
C GLU A 48 -3.17 -14.11 -3.81
N GLU A 49 -3.92 -14.32 -2.72
CA GLU A 49 -5.37 -14.52 -2.74
C GLU A 49 -6.09 -13.33 -3.39
N TYR A 50 -5.76 -12.11 -2.96
CA TYR A 50 -6.37 -10.92 -3.53
C TYR A 50 -5.99 -10.69 -5.00
N ILE A 51 -4.74 -10.92 -5.38
CA ILE A 51 -4.29 -10.85 -6.78
C ILE A 51 -5.05 -11.87 -7.63
N LYS A 52 -5.26 -13.09 -7.11
CA LYS A 52 -6.07 -14.11 -7.79
C LYS A 52 -7.52 -13.66 -7.95
N TYR A 53 -8.14 -13.17 -6.88
CA TYR A 53 -9.50 -12.62 -6.91
C TYR A 53 -9.66 -11.53 -7.96
N VAL A 54 -8.73 -10.57 -8.04
CA VAL A 54 -8.74 -9.50 -9.06
C VAL A 54 -8.63 -10.08 -10.47
N LYS A 55 -7.74 -11.04 -10.70
CA LYS A 55 -7.57 -11.67 -12.02
C LYS A 55 -8.81 -12.44 -12.47
N ASP A 56 -9.40 -13.23 -11.56
CA ASP A 56 -10.56 -14.08 -11.87
C ASP A 56 -11.83 -13.25 -12.15
N ASN A 57 -11.95 -12.07 -11.53
CA ASN A 57 -13.11 -11.19 -11.68
C ASN A 57 -12.88 -10.04 -12.67
N HIS A 58 -11.69 -9.92 -13.26
CA HIS A 58 -11.44 -8.93 -14.30
C HIS A 58 -11.98 -9.42 -15.65
N THR A 59 -13.09 -8.83 -16.08
CA THR A 59 -13.66 -9.09 -17.41
C THR A 59 -13.02 -8.17 -18.45
N GLY A 60 -12.43 -8.74 -19.50
CA GLY A 60 -11.90 -7.99 -20.64
C GLY A 60 -10.52 -8.46 -21.10
N LEU A 61 -10.00 -7.80 -22.14
CA LEU A 61 -8.69 -8.10 -22.73
C LEU A 61 -7.54 -7.28 -22.08
N ALA A 62 -7.87 -6.28 -21.27
CA ALA A 62 -6.87 -5.46 -20.61
C ALA A 62 -6.21 -6.22 -19.46
N LYS A 63 -4.95 -5.88 -19.18
CA LYS A 63 -4.25 -6.43 -18.01
C LYS A 63 -4.65 -5.62 -16.78
N PRO A 64 -5.27 -6.21 -15.75
CA PRO A 64 -5.60 -5.47 -14.54
C PRO A 64 -4.33 -5.04 -13.81
N GLY A 65 -4.40 -3.89 -13.16
CA GLY A 65 -3.38 -3.43 -12.21
C GLY A 65 -3.94 -3.39 -10.78
N ILE A 66 -3.06 -3.04 -9.84
CA ILE A 66 -3.44 -2.72 -8.45
C ILE A 66 -2.89 -1.34 -8.13
N ARG A 67 -3.76 -0.44 -7.66
CA ARG A 67 -3.42 0.89 -7.17
C ARG A 67 -3.53 0.89 -5.65
N ILE A 68 -2.53 1.47 -4.99
CA ILE A 68 -2.47 1.57 -3.53
C ILE A 68 -2.78 3.02 -3.14
N TYR A 69 -3.76 3.21 -2.27
CA TYR A 69 -4.14 4.51 -1.72
C TYR A 69 -3.74 4.63 -0.27
N PHE A 70 -3.20 5.79 0.12
CA PHE A 70 -3.19 6.22 1.52
C PHE A 70 -4.61 6.68 1.90
N ALA A 71 -5.10 6.24 3.06
CA ALA A 71 -6.47 6.49 3.50
C ALA A 71 -6.56 6.60 5.02
N ALA A 72 -7.72 7.02 5.53
CA ALA A 72 -8.06 6.99 6.96
C ALA A 72 -9.15 5.92 7.20
N ASN A 73 -8.96 5.08 8.21
CA ASN A 73 -9.88 4.03 8.65
C ASN A 73 -10.79 4.54 9.78
N GLY A 74 -11.56 5.58 9.49
CA GLY A 74 -12.46 6.23 10.45
C GLY A 74 -12.12 7.70 10.69
N PRO A 75 -12.90 8.39 11.55
CA PRO A 75 -12.73 9.81 11.82
C PRO A 75 -11.55 10.13 12.76
N GLN A 76 -10.89 9.13 13.34
CA GLN A 76 -9.82 9.33 14.31
C GLN A 76 -8.52 9.83 13.64
N PRO A 77 -7.80 10.75 14.28
CA PRO A 77 -6.59 11.36 13.72
C PRO A 77 -5.39 10.41 13.56
N ASP A 78 -5.43 9.24 14.19
CA ASP A 78 -4.40 8.19 14.18
C ASP A 78 -4.85 6.92 13.42
N ALA A 79 -5.89 7.03 12.59
CA ALA A 79 -6.45 5.91 11.84
C ALA A 79 -5.89 5.79 10.41
N SER A 80 -4.64 6.19 10.12
CA SER A 80 -4.13 5.99 8.76
C SER A 80 -4.00 4.52 8.39
N THR A 81 -4.27 4.24 7.12
CA THR A 81 -4.17 2.92 6.51
C THR A 81 -3.81 3.05 5.04
N VAL A 82 -3.64 1.91 4.37
CA VAL A 82 -3.69 1.83 2.91
C VAL A 82 -4.77 0.86 2.46
N PHE A 83 -5.35 1.11 1.29
CA PHE A 83 -6.16 0.11 0.60
C PHE A 83 -5.66 -0.13 -0.82
N LEU A 84 -5.83 -1.36 -1.27
CA LEU A 84 -5.47 -1.81 -2.61
C LEU A 84 -6.75 -1.86 -3.44
N THR A 85 -6.81 -1.14 -4.55
CA THR A 85 -7.95 -1.18 -5.47
C THR A 85 -7.50 -1.68 -6.85
N PRO A 86 -8.29 -2.52 -7.52
CA PRO A 86 -7.96 -2.98 -8.86
C PRO A 86 -8.18 -1.86 -9.88
N THR A 87 -7.44 -1.91 -10.97
CA THR A 87 -7.56 -0.94 -12.08
C THR A 87 -7.86 -1.67 -13.39
N LEU A 88 -8.55 -0.99 -14.31
CA LEU A 88 -8.85 -1.53 -15.64
C LEU A 88 -7.62 -1.64 -16.56
N GLY A 89 -6.45 -1.21 -16.10
CA GLY A 89 -5.18 -1.22 -16.81
C GLY A 89 -4.02 -0.88 -15.89
N VAL A 90 -2.79 -0.93 -16.41
CA VAL A 90 -1.56 -0.71 -15.62
C VAL A 90 -0.97 0.69 -15.75
N ASN A 91 -1.61 1.58 -16.51
CA ASN A 91 -1.11 2.93 -16.75
C ASN A 91 -1.51 3.87 -15.60
N THR A 92 -0.77 4.96 -15.39
CA THR A 92 -1.06 5.96 -14.34
C THR A 92 -2.49 6.50 -14.43
N ASN A 93 -3.02 6.62 -15.65
CA ASN A 93 -4.37 7.13 -15.94
C ASN A 93 -5.42 6.03 -16.05
N SER A 94 -5.06 4.76 -15.82
CA SER A 94 -6.02 3.67 -15.84
C SER A 94 -7.04 3.87 -14.70
N PRO A 95 -8.35 3.87 -15.01
CA PRO A 95 -9.39 4.04 -14.00
C PRO A 95 -9.42 2.85 -13.05
N ASN A 96 -9.91 3.09 -11.83
CA ASN A 96 -10.19 2.04 -10.87
C ASN A 96 -11.33 1.16 -11.38
N ASN A 97 -11.26 -0.14 -11.09
CA ASN A 97 -12.32 -1.09 -11.40
C ASN A 97 -13.16 -1.34 -10.15
N TYR A 98 -14.12 -0.45 -9.89
CA TYR A 98 -15.00 -0.56 -8.71
C TYR A 98 -16.04 -1.68 -8.79
N ALA A 99 -16.06 -2.47 -9.88
CA ALA A 99 -16.85 -3.70 -9.95
C ALA A 99 -16.19 -4.86 -9.16
N ILE A 100 -14.92 -4.71 -8.78
CA ILE A 100 -14.18 -5.65 -7.96
C ILE A 100 -13.87 -4.97 -6.63
N ASP A 101 -14.10 -5.68 -5.52
CA ASP A 101 -13.94 -5.11 -4.19
C ASP A 101 -12.48 -4.70 -3.92
N SER A 102 -12.32 -3.61 -3.18
CA SER A 102 -11.01 -3.14 -2.72
C SER A 102 -10.60 -3.85 -1.44
N TYR A 103 -9.30 -4.04 -1.25
CA TYR A 103 -8.74 -4.76 -0.12
C TYR A 103 -8.09 -3.80 0.89
N ASN A 104 -8.57 -3.80 2.13
CA ASN A 104 -8.10 -2.94 3.22
C ASN A 104 -8.25 -3.65 4.57
N ARG A 105 -7.43 -4.69 4.82
CA ARG A 105 -7.39 -5.40 6.11
C ARG A 105 -6.00 -5.97 6.45
N GLY A 106 -4.93 -5.34 5.96
CA GLY A 106 -3.59 -5.70 6.40
C GLY A 106 -3.44 -5.46 7.90
N GLY A 107 -2.62 -6.28 8.57
CA GLY A 107 -2.28 -6.05 9.97
C GLY A 107 -1.57 -4.70 10.12
N THR A 108 -2.10 -3.84 10.97
CA THR A 108 -1.38 -2.64 11.43
C THR A 108 -0.45 -3.05 12.55
N GLY A 109 0.86 -2.89 12.36
CA GLY A 109 1.80 -2.93 13.48
C GLY A 109 1.47 -1.79 14.43
N TRP A 110 0.96 -2.11 15.63
CA TRP A 110 0.82 -1.14 16.71
C TRP A 110 1.64 -1.62 17.91
N PRO A 111 2.71 -0.92 18.33
CA PRO A 111 3.23 0.36 17.85
C PRO A 111 3.96 0.30 16.48
N PRO A 112 4.22 1.45 15.82
CA PRO A 112 4.99 1.52 14.58
C PRO A 112 6.37 0.89 14.78
N ASN A 113 6.75 -0.06 13.94
CA ASN A 113 8.09 -0.64 14.03
C ASN A 113 9.12 0.41 13.61
N ILE A 114 10.10 0.65 14.48
CA ILE A 114 11.27 1.47 14.16
C ILE A 114 12.19 0.57 13.32
N PHE A 115 12.24 0.81 12.00
CA PHE A 115 13.20 0.18 11.08
C PHE A 115 14.62 0.73 11.21
#